data_AF-A0A4V1MBD8-F1
#
_entry.id   AF-A0A4V1MBD8-F1
#
_cell.length_a   1.000
_cell.length_b   1.000
_cell.length_c   1.000
_cell.angle_alpha   90.00
_cell.angle_beta   90.00
_cell.angle_gamma   90.00
#
_symmetry.space_group_name_H-M   'P 1'
#
loop_
_entity.id
_entity.type
_entity.pdbx_description
1 polymer ?
#
loop_
_entity_poly.entity_id
_entity_poly.type
_entity_poly.pdbx_seq_one_letter_code
_entity_poly.pdbx_strand_id
1 'polypeptide(L)' 'MNKISTYRKQLGLSQRQLATHLGWIQSRLANYEANFRTPGLEECRKIVATLNHRG' A
#
# COMPACT_ATOMS: atom_id res chain seq x y z
N MET A 1 -2.60 0.04 13.95
CA MET A 1 -2.50 -1.22 13.20
C MET A 1 -2.85 -0.92 11.74
N ASN A 2 -1.89 -0.98 10.82
CA ASN A 2 -2.11 -0.57 9.43
C ASN A 2 -2.73 -1.73 8.62
N LYS A 3 -3.87 -1.49 7.95
CA LYS A 3 -4.59 -2.50 7.16
C LYS A 3 -4.01 -2.72 5.76
N ILE A 4 -3.13 -1.84 5.28
CA ILE A 4 -2.51 -1.94 3.94
C ILE A 4 -1.77 -3.28 3.79
N SER A 5 -0.96 -3.65 4.78
CA SER A 5 -0.20 -4.91 4.76
C SER A 5 -1.14 -6.12 4.73
N THR A 6 -2.27 -6.06 5.44
CA THR A 6 -3.28 -7.12 5.48
C THR A 6 -3.90 -7.35 4.10
N TYR A 7 -4.47 -6.32 3.49
CA TYR A 7 -5.09 -6.43 2.16
C TYR A 7 -4.08 -6.80 1.08
N ARG A 8 -2.87 -6.22 1.13
CA ARG A 8 -1.79 -6.57 0.22
C ARG A 8 -1.46 -8.07 0.29
N LYS A 9 -1.35 -8.63 1.51
CA LYS A 9 -1.07 -10.06 1.71
C LYS A 9 -2.24 -10.96 1.27
N GLN A 10 -3.49 -10.53 1.48
CA GLN A 10 -4.67 -11.26 1.00
C GLN A 10 -4.67 -11.40 -0.53
N LEU A 11 -4.17 -10.38 -1.24
CA LEU A 11 -4.01 -10.39 -2.70
C LEU A 11 -2.70 -11.07 -3.17
N GLY A 12 -1.90 -11.65 -2.26
CA GLY A 12 -0.61 -12.28 -2.60
C GLY A 12 0.47 -11.32 -3.10
N LEU A 13 0.32 -10.00 -2.89
CA LEU A 13 1.24 -8.99 -3.38
C LEU A 13 2.40 -8.76 -2.40
N SER A 14 3.61 -8.56 -2.91
CA SER A 14 4.76 -8.05 -2.16
C SER A 14 4.71 -6.52 -2.01
N GLN A 15 5.44 -5.96 -1.04
CA GLN A 15 5.53 -4.49 -0.89
C GLN A 15 6.06 -3.83 -2.16
N ARG A 16 7.04 -4.45 -2.83
CA ARG A 16 7.59 -3.93 -4.09
C ARG A 16 6.55 -3.91 -5.19
N GLN A 17 5.74 -4.97 -5.33
CA GLN A 17 4.68 -5.01 -6.35
C GLN A 17 3.62 -3.93 -6.12
N LEU A 18 3.10 -3.79 -4.90
CA LEU A 18 2.11 -2.75 -4.60
C LEU A 18 2.70 -1.35 -4.80
N ALA A 19 3.95 -1.13 -4.40
CA ALA A 19 4.64 0.14 -4.64
C ALA A 19 4.80 0.43 -6.14
N THR A 20 5.18 -0.55 -6.96
CA THR A 20 5.26 -0.42 -8.42
C THR A 20 3.90 -0.03 -9.02
N HIS A 21 2.80 -0.64 -8.58
CA HIS A 21 1.45 -0.29 -9.05
C HIS A 21 1.03 1.14 -8.69
N LEU A 22 1.52 1.65 -7.56
CA LEU A 22 1.26 3.01 -7.09
C LEU A 22 2.24 4.04 -7.67
N GLY A 23 3.24 3.62 -8.46
CA GLY A 23 4.33 4.48 -8.93
C GLY A 23 5.23 4.98 -7.80
N TRP A 24 5.34 4.22 -6.71
CA TRP A 24 6.10 4.56 -5.51
C TRP A 24 7.33 3.67 -5.34
N ILE A 25 8.29 4.17 -4.55
CA ILE A 25 9.39 3.34 -4.04
C ILE A 25 8.89 2.41 -2.93
N GLN A 26 9.44 1.19 -2.85
CA GLN A 26 9.08 0.21 -1.81
C GLN A 26 9.20 0.81 -0.40
N SER A 27 10.26 1.58 -0.13
CA SER A 27 10.51 2.19 1.18
C SER A 27 9.38 3.14 1.60
N ARG A 28 8.72 3.83 0.66
CA ARG A 28 7.57 4.71 0.95
C ARG A 28 6.40 3.88 1.48
N LEU A 29 6.08 2.77 0.80
CA LEU A 29 5.02 1.87 1.22
C LEU A 29 5.36 1.19 2.56
N ALA A 30 6.62 0.77 2.74
CA ALA A 30 7.08 0.17 4.00
C ALA A 30 6.95 1.13 5.19
N ASN A 31 7.27 2.42 5.00
CA ASN A 31 7.06 3.46 6.02
C ASN A 31 5.59 3.62 6.41
N TYR A 32 4.68 3.54 5.44
CA TYR A 32 3.25 3.54 5.73
C TYR A 32 2.84 2.29 6.49
N GLU A 33 3.20 1.09 6.02
CA GLU A 33 2.86 -0.17 6.70
C GLU A 33 3.38 -0.23 8.15
N ALA A 34 4.57 0.30 8.40
CA ALA A 34 5.19 0.36 9.72
C ALA A 34 4.69 1.52 10.60
N ASN A 35 3.79 2.38 10.09
CA ASN A 35 3.28 3.59 10.77
C ASN A 35 4.38 4.64 11.09
N PHE A 36 5.55 4.56 10.45
CA PHE A 36 6.58 5.62 10.53
C PHE A 36 6.14 6.90 9.82
N ARG A 37 5.24 6.76 8.82
CA ARG A 37 4.58 7.88 8.17
C ARG A 37 3.09 7.60 8.08
N THR A 38 2.29 8.64 8.25
CA THR A 38 0.85 8.58 8.00
C THR A 38 0.59 8.97 6.55
N PRO A 39 -0.02 8.09 5.73
CA PRO A 39 -0.44 8.47 4.39
C PRO A 39 -1.52 9.55 4.46
N GLY A 40 -1.47 10.51 3.54
CA GLY A 40 -2.53 11.50 3.37
C GLY A 40 -3.80 10.90 2.76
N LEU A 41 -4.85 11.70 2.65
CA LEU A 41 -6.13 11.27 2.08
C LEU A 41 -6.00 10.82 0.61
N GLU A 42 -5.13 11.46 -0.17
CA GLU A 42 -4.87 11.08 -1.55
C GLU A 42 -4.14 9.75 -1.65
N GLU A 43 -3.11 9.53 -0.83
CA GLU A 43 -2.40 8.26 -0.77
C GLU A 43 -3.32 7.13 -0.35
N CYS A 44 -4.15 7.35 0.67
CA CYS A 44 -5.16 6.38 1.09
C CYS A 44 -6.09 6.01 -0.07
N ARG A 45 -6.60 6.99 -0.81
CA ARG A 45 -7.45 6.75 -1.99
C ARG A 45 -6.72 5.96 -3.08
N LYS A 46 -5.47 6.31 -3.39
CA LYS A 46 -4.65 5.59 -4.38
C LYS A 46 -4.42 4.14 -3.97
N ILE A 47 -4.04 3.90 -2.72
CA ILE A 47 -3.80 2.55 -2.18
C ILE A 47 -5.07 1.71 -2.26
N VAL A 48 -6.19 2.23 -1.77
CA VAL A 48 -7.48 1.51 -1.79
C VAL A 48 -7.93 1.24 -3.23
N ALA A 49 -7.84 2.21 -4.13
CA ALA A 49 -8.20 2.02 -5.53
C ALA A 49 -7.34 0.93 -6.20
N THR A 50 -6.02 0.94 -5.97
CA THR A 50 -5.12 -0.09 -6.51
C THR A 50 -5.40 -1.47 -5.94
N LEU A 51 -5.72 -1.58 -4.64
CA LEU A 51 -6.07 -2.86 -4.01
C LEU A 51 -7.41 -3.38 -4.53
N ASN A 52 -8.44 -2.53 -4.66
CA ASN A 52 -9.76 -2.90 -5.19
C ASN A 52 -9.74 -3.24 -6.68
N HIS A 53 -8.79 -2.72 -7.45
CA HIS A 53 -8.63 -3.12 -8.85
C HIS A 53 -8.05 -4.54 -9.00
N ARG A 54 -7.51 -5.12 -7.91
CA ARG A 54 -6.72 -6.35 -7.93
C ARG A 54 -7.41 -7.55 -7.28
N GLY A 55 -8.57 -7.36 -6.64
CA GLY A 55 -9.41 -8.41 -6.05
C GLY A 55 -10.87 -8.03 -6.08
#